data_AF-A0A2K0UDL4-F1
#
_entry.id   AF-A0A2K0UDL4-F1
#
_cell.length_a   1.000
_cell.length_b   1.000
_cell.length_c   1.000
_cell.angle_alpha   90.00
_cell.angle_beta   90.00
_cell.angle_gamma   90.00
#
_symmetry.space_group_name_H-M   'P 1'
#
loop_
_entity.id
_entity.type
_entity.pdbx_description
1 polymer ?
#
loop_
_entity_poly.entity_id
_entity_poly.type
_entity_poly.pdbx_seq_one_letter_code
_entity_poly.pdbx_strand_id
1 'polypeptide(L)'
;MCRLDVYLKEGTFVTVKGYGNPFNHPDHPSDGWINYNKPVVGDDLTLIDILKRREFSFIVATPHRVLEKYWSQELPGPFRYPYGEDHSWSLERYEEQLLKYRGPQFTAALTFDDDNEHLAAMTQSQVQDIMWLYKGIQQVAETKLRTYFVNVEENSLINLIDEFYAIVPLGDNFIHRFRDIWPQLINNEFLQIKLFDSDGNEKPASWDAKIMEHPRDLAIMAHHQIRDTDLVLRVRRPRPESQRGADFEVHVFDNRAMANAALNRWNTVSLKFDDQIKECKRKVDAVCMFHSRAQPSAVEAPPDIRFKMALHRALLRGNGFYNLLVRDEPHGRAPRRLPVVNYLDTDHGFIAALLLEVLPEDRTRFYNYMTKRPLGLGCISAGPGFGKTTAVSVAAIGMAATLGKIYAFAPTQVATDTFAERLSRITNTVTDRYNRGNSTRRRRALIVRGYKFRDEYDIFIGLLRNPHTGGTTTTNWRADSN
;
A
#
# COMPACT_ATOMS: atom_id res chain seq x y z
N MET A 1 27.71 7.40 43.38
CA MET A 1 27.36 6.25 42.51
C MET A 1 27.16 5.04 43.39
N CYS A 2 26.22 4.17 43.07
CA CYS A 2 26.03 2.90 43.76
C CYS A 2 26.07 1.75 42.75
N ARG A 3 26.44 0.55 43.23
CA ARG A 3 26.39 -0.68 42.46
C ARG A 3 25.02 -1.32 42.64
N LEU A 4 24.42 -1.72 41.54
CA LEU A 4 23.16 -2.47 41.48
C LEU A 4 23.44 -3.82 40.83
N ASP A 5 23.22 -4.90 41.57
CA ASP A 5 23.31 -6.26 41.04
C ASP A 5 21.91 -6.77 40.68
N VAL A 6 21.76 -7.23 39.44
CA VAL A 6 20.49 -7.69 38.87
C VAL A 6 20.62 -9.15 38.49
N TYR A 7 19.72 -9.97 39.06
CA TYR A 7 19.65 -11.39 38.83
C TYR A 7 18.40 -11.72 38.01
N LEU A 8 18.60 -12.37 36.88
CA LEU A 8 17.52 -12.82 36.02
C LEU A 8 16.83 -14.04 36.64
N LYS A 9 15.51 -13.92 36.88
CA LYS A 9 14.67 -15.03 37.35
C LYS A 9 14.70 -16.20 36.35
N GLU A 10 14.42 -17.40 36.85
CA GLU A 10 14.24 -18.57 35.98
C GLU A 10 13.14 -18.29 34.93
N GLY A 11 13.34 -18.78 33.70
CA GLY A 11 12.47 -18.47 32.57
C GLY A 11 12.62 -17.08 31.94
N THR A 12 13.44 -16.17 32.49
CA THR A 12 13.75 -14.88 31.85
C THR A 12 15.01 -14.98 30.98
N PHE A 13 15.17 -14.13 29.97
CA PHE A 13 16.30 -14.20 29.05
C PHE A 13 16.70 -12.80 28.59
N VAL A 14 17.99 -12.61 28.34
CA VAL A 14 18.48 -11.39 27.69
C VAL A 14 18.06 -11.39 26.22
N THR A 15 17.59 -10.25 25.73
CA THR A 15 17.31 -10.03 24.32
C THR A 15 18.08 -8.80 23.84
N VAL A 16 18.51 -8.82 22.58
CA VAL A 16 19.16 -7.67 21.95
C VAL A 16 18.18 -7.07 20.95
N LYS A 17 17.69 -5.85 21.26
CA LYS A 17 16.90 -5.08 20.30
C LYS A 17 17.82 -4.40 19.29
N GLY A 18 17.47 -4.49 18.00
CA GLY A 18 18.24 -3.87 16.91
C GLY A 18 19.47 -4.66 16.44
N TYR A 19 19.59 -5.94 16.81
CA TYR A 19 20.66 -6.80 16.29
C TYR A 19 20.44 -7.05 14.78
N GLY A 20 21.09 -6.22 13.95
CA GLY A 20 21.11 -6.31 12.50
C GLY A 20 22.49 -6.68 12.00
N ASN A 21 22.67 -7.93 11.56
CA ASN A 21 23.79 -8.30 10.70
C ASN A 21 23.51 -7.72 9.29
N PRO A 22 24.48 -7.19 8.53
CA PRO A 22 25.88 -7.01 8.85
C PRO A 22 26.20 -5.58 9.32
N PHE A 23 26.81 -5.47 10.50
CA PHE A 23 27.68 -4.34 10.78
C PHE A 23 28.87 -4.46 9.81
N ASN A 24 29.00 -3.60 8.80
CA ASN A 24 30.08 -3.71 7.81
C ASN A 24 31.09 -2.59 8.01
N HIS A 25 32.07 -2.83 8.87
CA HIS A 25 33.21 -1.94 9.09
C HIS A 25 34.46 -2.80 9.35
N PRO A 26 35.05 -3.42 8.32
CA PRO A 26 36.09 -4.44 8.47
C PRO A 26 37.32 -3.95 9.26
N ASP A 27 37.58 -2.64 9.24
CA ASP A 27 38.70 -2.02 9.96
C ASP A 27 38.41 -1.77 11.45
N HIS A 28 37.18 -2.01 11.92
CA HIS A 28 36.80 -1.81 13.31
C HIS A 28 36.69 -3.16 14.04
N PRO A 29 37.26 -3.34 15.25
CA PRO A 29 37.23 -4.61 15.99
C PRO A 29 35.84 -5.22 16.19
N SER A 30 34.80 -4.36 16.26
CA SER A 30 33.42 -4.82 16.40
C SER A 30 32.87 -5.60 15.21
N ASP A 31 33.47 -5.50 14.02
CA ASP A 31 33.14 -6.39 12.90
C ASP A 31 33.44 -7.85 13.28
N GLY A 32 34.60 -8.07 13.91
CA GLY A 32 34.99 -9.34 14.52
C GLY A 32 34.00 -9.83 15.57
N TRP A 33 33.64 -8.96 16.51
CA TRP A 33 32.76 -9.29 17.64
C TRP A 33 31.35 -9.66 17.17
N ILE A 34 30.76 -8.85 16.28
CA ILE A 34 29.36 -8.95 15.87
C ILE A 34 29.15 -10.04 14.82
N ASN A 35 30.05 -10.13 13.82
CA ASN A 35 29.84 -10.99 12.65
C ASN A 35 30.57 -12.33 12.72
N TYR A 36 31.59 -12.46 13.57
CA TYR A 36 32.46 -13.64 13.63
C TYR A 36 32.63 -14.20 15.05
N ASN A 37 31.86 -13.68 16.03
CA ASN A 37 31.93 -14.09 17.43
C ASN A 37 33.36 -14.03 18.01
N LYS A 38 34.18 -13.06 17.58
CA LYS A 38 35.51 -12.85 18.16
C LYS A 38 35.40 -12.31 19.60
N PRO A 39 36.39 -12.57 20.47
CA PRO A 39 36.42 -12.04 21.83
C PRO A 39 36.30 -10.51 21.88
N VAL A 40 35.47 -10.02 22.80
CA VAL A 40 35.23 -8.59 23.05
C VAL A 40 36.22 -8.04 24.08
N VAL A 41 36.53 -8.84 25.11
CA VAL A 41 37.44 -8.48 26.21
C VAL A 41 38.30 -9.69 26.57
N GLY A 42 39.62 -9.50 26.56
CA GLY A 42 40.58 -10.60 26.76
C GLY A 42 40.52 -11.64 25.63
N ASP A 43 41.12 -12.80 25.86
CA ASP A 43 41.23 -13.84 24.83
C ASP A 43 39.99 -14.75 24.74
N ASP A 44 39.06 -14.71 25.70
CA ASP A 44 38.03 -15.75 25.84
C ASP A 44 36.58 -15.25 25.86
N LEU A 45 36.30 -13.96 26.14
CA LEU A 45 34.92 -13.51 26.38
C LEU A 45 34.25 -12.97 25.12
N THR A 46 33.28 -13.71 24.57
CA THR A 46 32.52 -13.28 23.39
C THR A 46 31.25 -12.49 23.76
N LEU A 47 30.65 -11.81 22.78
CA LEU A 47 29.36 -11.15 22.96
C LEU A 47 28.26 -12.14 23.37
N ILE A 48 28.28 -13.36 22.83
CA ILE A 48 27.32 -14.41 23.18
C ILE A 48 27.47 -14.81 24.66
N ASP A 49 28.70 -14.90 25.16
CA ASP A 49 28.95 -15.25 26.56
C ASP A 49 28.44 -14.18 27.51
N ILE A 50 28.59 -12.90 27.15
CA ILE A 50 28.01 -11.77 27.89
C ILE A 50 26.48 -11.88 27.94
N LEU A 51 25.83 -12.18 26.80
CA LEU A 51 24.37 -12.28 26.71
C LEU A 51 23.78 -13.51 27.39
N LYS A 52 24.58 -14.56 27.61
CA LYS A 52 24.19 -15.74 28.39
C LYS A 52 24.26 -15.54 29.90
N ARG A 53 24.89 -14.45 30.37
CA ARG A 53 24.97 -14.16 31.81
C ARG A 53 23.57 -13.98 32.40
N ARG A 54 23.43 -14.43 33.64
CA ARG A 54 22.21 -14.28 34.45
C ARG A 54 22.33 -13.16 35.47
N GLU A 55 23.54 -12.67 35.68
CA GLU A 55 23.89 -11.66 36.66
C GLU A 55 24.53 -10.47 35.96
N PHE A 56 24.03 -9.29 36.28
CA PHE A 56 24.50 -8.02 35.72
C PHE A 56 24.75 -7.03 36.85
N SER A 57 25.89 -6.34 36.80
CA SER A 57 26.23 -5.27 37.72
C SER A 57 26.21 -3.93 37.00
N PHE A 58 25.39 -3.00 37.48
CA PHE A 58 25.27 -1.64 36.95
C PHE A 58 25.84 -0.63 37.94
N ILE A 59 26.54 0.38 37.42
CA ILE A 59 26.95 1.54 38.21
C ILE A 59 25.94 2.65 37.97
N VAL A 60 25.17 3.01 38.98
CA VAL A 60 24.11 4.00 38.88
C VAL A 60 24.55 5.31 39.53
N ALA A 61 24.40 6.42 38.80
CA ALA A 61 24.67 7.78 39.28
C ALA A 61 23.54 8.30 40.18
N THR A 62 23.17 7.55 41.22
CA THR A 62 22.08 7.89 42.14
C THR A 62 22.43 7.40 43.56
N PRO A 63 22.03 8.09 44.63
CA PRO A 63 22.22 7.62 46.01
C PRO A 63 21.43 6.33 46.29
N HIS A 64 21.97 5.44 47.12
CA HIS A 64 21.39 4.13 47.42
C HIS A 64 19.92 4.18 47.86
N ARG A 65 19.57 5.11 48.76
CA ARG A 65 18.19 5.28 49.27
C ARG A 65 17.16 5.62 48.18
N VAL A 66 17.58 6.33 47.13
CA VAL A 66 16.70 6.66 46.00
C VAL A 66 16.54 5.45 45.09
N LEU A 67 17.64 4.73 44.83
CA LEU A 67 17.61 3.52 44.01
C LEU A 67 16.70 2.44 44.61
N GLU A 68 16.80 2.18 45.91
CA GLU A 68 16.00 1.17 46.61
C GLU A 68 14.50 1.42 46.48
N LYS A 69 14.06 2.68 46.54
CA LYS A 69 12.65 3.09 46.41
C LYS A 69 12.06 2.84 45.01
N TYR A 70 12.87 2.99 43.95
CA TYR A 70 12.39 2.84 42.57
C TYR A 70 12.60 1.42 42.03
N TRP A 71 13.67 0.74 42.44
CA TRP A 71 14.00 -0.59 41.94
C TRP A 71 13.16 -1.72 42.55
N SER A 72 12.67 -1.52 43.78
CA SER A 72 11.80 -2.50 44.46
C SER A 72 10.36 -2.55 43.91
N GLN A 73 10.01 -1.67 42.96
CA GLN A 73 8.70 -1.68 42.32
C GLN A 73 8.65 -2.76 41.25
N GLU A 74 7.54 -3.50 41.20
CA GLU A 74 7.30 -4.40 40.07
C GLU A 74 7.25 -3.58 38.77
N LEU A 75 8.09 -3.95 37.82
CA LEU A 75 8.04 -3.36 36.50
C LEU A 75 6.69 -3.69 35.86
N PRO A 76 6.03 -2.72 35.19
CA PRO A 76 4.80 -3.02 34.48
C PRO A 76 5.05 -4.13 33.47
N GLY A 77 4.04 -4.99 33.29
CA GLY A 77 4.08 -6.01 32.25
C GLY A 77 4.25 -5.40 30.86
N PRO A 78 4.64 -6.21 29.86
CA PRO A 78 4.71 -5.75 28.48
C PRO A 78 3.40 -5.11 28.04
N PHE A 79 3.50 -4.03 27.28
CA PHE A 79 2.32 -3.39 26.69
C PHE A 79 1.60 -4.38 25.76
N ARG A 80 0.25 -4.34 25.78
CA ARG A 80 -0.62 -5.20 24.96
C ARG A 80 -1.73 -4.38 24.33
N TYR A 81 -1.89 -4.49 23.02
CA TYR A 81 -3.03 -3.90 22.33
C TYR A 81 -4.32 -4.64 22.71
N PRO A 82 -5.45 -3.93 22.87
CA PRO A 82 -6.68 -4.50 23.41
C PRO A 82 -7.51 -5.30 22.38
N TYR A 83 -6.94 -5.67 21.23
CA TYR A 83 -7.67 -6.23 20.08
C TYR A 83 -7.71 -7.77 20.04
N GLY A 84 -7.10 -8.43 21.02
CA GLY A 84 -7.04 -9.90 21.10
C GLY A 84 -6.01 -10.51 20.17
N GLU A 85 -6.18 -11.79 19.85
CA GLU A 85 -5.23 -12.60 19.08
C GLU A 85 -5.69 -12.95 17.65
N ASP A 86 -6.97 -12.73 17.34
CA ASP A 86 -7.49 -12.99 16.00
C ASP A 86 -7.52 -11.69 15.17
N HIS A 87 -6.67 -11.67 14.16
CA HIS A 87 -6.45 -10.53 13.25
C HIS A 87 -7.01 -10.76 11.85
N SER A 88 -7.68 -11.89 11.60
CA SER A 88 -8.29 -12.21 10.31
C SER A 88 -9.35 -11.18 9.88
N TRP A 89 -9.73 -11.15 8.60
CA TRP A 89 -10.83 -10.25 8.21
C TRP A 89 -12.17 -10.72 8.78
N SER A 90 -12.79 -9.88 9.61
CA SER A 90 -14.18 -10.05 10.07
C SER A 90 -14.85 -8.68 10.23
N LEU A 91 -15.82 -8.39 9.37
CA LEU A 91 -16.54 -7.11 9.40
C LEU A 91 -17.27 -6.92 10.74
N GLU A 92 -17.99 -7.94 11.19
CA GLU A 92 -18.74 -7.95 12.46
C GLU A 92 -17.81 -7.66 13.66
N ARG A 93 -16.68 -8.37 13.76
CA ARG A 93 -15.72 -8.14 14.84
C ARG A 93 -15.18 -6.71 14.82
N TYR A 94 -14.84 -6.19 13.65
CA TYR A 94 -14.32 -4.82 13.55
C TYR A 94 -15.39 -3.78 13.89
N GLU A 95 -16.66 -4.02 13.56
CA GLU A 95 -17.76 -3.14 13.96
C GLU A 95 -17.95 -3.10 15.49
N GLU A 96 -17.85 -4.25 16.16
CA GLU A 96 -17.89 -4.34 17.63
C GLU A 96 -16.68 -3.64 18.27
N GLN A 97 -15.48 -3.91 17.76
CA GLN A 97 -14.22 -3.36 18.27
C GLN A 97 -14.19 -1.83 18.14
N LEU A 98 -14.72 -1.27 17.05
CA LEU A 98 -14.75 0.17 16.78
C LEU A 98 -15.46 0.95 17.90
N LEU A 99 -16.56 0.41 18.42
CA LEU A 99 -17.33 1.02 19.50
C LEU A 99 -16.69 0.75 20.86
N LYS A 100 -16.18 -0.46 21.08
CA LYS A 100 -15.66 -0.91 22.37
C LYS A 100 -14.33 -0.25 22.75
N TYR A 101 -13.44 -0.04 21.78
CA TYR A 101 -12.06 0.40 22.04
C TYR A 101 -11.79 1.85 21.59
N ARG A 102 -12.83 2.70 21.60
CA ARG A 102 -12.68 4.12 21.32
C ARG A 102 -11.80 4.78 22.40
N GLY A 103 -10.74 5.45 22.00
CA GLY A 103 -9.79 6.03 22.94
C GLY A 103 -8.75 6.93 22.27
N PRO A 104 -7.77 7.42 23.05
CA PRO A 104 -6.66 8.19 22.52
C PRO A 104 -5.78 7.34 21.60
N GLN A 105 -5.02 8.00 20.74
CA GLN A 105 -4.02 7.36 19.89
C GLN A 105 -2.94 6.69 20.74
N PHE A 106 -2.56 5.46 20.38
CA PHE A 106 -1.42 4.78 20.98
C PHE A 106 -0.10 5.45 20.59
N THR A 107 0.91 5.33 21.46
CA THR A 107 2.27 5.78 21.15
C THR A 107 2.80 5.09 19.89
N ALA A 108 3.41 5.87 19.00
CA ALA A 108 4.05 5.32 17.81
C ALA A 108 5.13 4.30 18.18
N ALA A 109 5.06 3.11 17.57
CA ALA A 109 6.00 2.03 17.79
C ALA A 109 6.71 1.68 16.47
N LEU A 110 8.04 1.57 16.54
CA LEU A 110 8.87 1.07 15.43
C LEU A 110 9.27 -0.39 15.63
N THR A 111 9.02 -0.94 16.81
CA THR A 111 9.36 -2.32 17.18
C THR A 111 8.25 -2.93 18.02
N PHE A 112 8.05 -4.24 17.88
CA PHE A 112 6.97 -4.99 18.53
C PHE A 112 7.52 -6.22 19.23
N ASP A 113 7.15 -6.40 20.49
CA ASP A 113 7.69 -7.46 21.35
C ASP A 113 7.39 -8.87 20.81
N ASP A 114 6.23 -9.07 20.18
CA ASP A 114 5.89 -10.32 19.49
C ASP A 114 5.03 -10.11 18.24
N ASP A 115 4.72 -11.24 17.59
CA ASP A 115 3.96 -11.27 16.34
C ASP A 115 2.52 -10.75 16.54
N ASN A 116 1.94 -10.93 17.74
CA ASN A 116 0.58 -10.49 18.03
C ASN A 116 0.49 -8.97 18.06
N GLU A 117 1.40 -8.31 18.79
CA GLU A 117 1.40 -6.84 18.88
C GLU A 117 1.66 -6.18 17.53
N HIS A 118 2.55 -6.76 16.73
CA HIS A 118 2.79 -6.31 15.36
C HIS A 118 1.53 -6.45 14.49
N LEU A 119 0.87 -7.61 14.51
CA LEU A 119 -0.33 -7.84 13.71
C LEU A 119 -1.49 -6.96 14.15
N ALA A 120 -1.67 -6.76 15.46
CA ALA A 120 -2.67 -5.86 16.02
C ALA A 120 -2.47 -4.43 15.50
N ALA A 121 -1.25 -3.88 15.62
CA ALA A 121 -0.94 -2.55 15.13
C ALA A 121 -1.14 -2.42 13.61
N MET A 122 -0.64 -3.39 12.83
CA MET A 122 -0.72 -3.34 11.37
C MET A 122 -2.14 -3.48 10.85
N THR A 123 -2.94 -4.43 11.37
CA THR A 123 -4.33 -4.60 10.91
C THR A 123 -5.21 -3.43 11.34
N GLN A 124 -5.12 -2.99 12.59
CA GLN A 124 -5.94 -1.89 13.10
C GLN A 124 -5.62 -0.55 12.42
N SER A 125 -4.36 -0.33 12.02
CA SER A 125 -3.99 0.83 11.20
C SER A 125 -4.71 0.90 9.85
N GLN A 126 -5.14 -0.24 9.30
CA GLN A 126 -5.88 -0.29 8.04
C GLN A 126 -7.40 -0.21 8.24
N VAL A 127 -7.88 -0.70 9.39
CA VAL A 127 -9.31 -0.89 9.65
C VAL A 127 -9.94 0.35 10.28
N GLN A 128 -9.31 0.97 11.29
CA GLN A 128 -10.00 1.95 12.14
C GLN A 128 -10.56 3.14 11.35
N ASP A 129 -9.77 3.73 10.47
CA ASP A 129 -10.21 4.88 9.67
C ASP A 129 -11.26 4.47 8.62
N ILE A 130 -11.08 3.30 7.99
CA ILE A 130 -11.99 2.81 6.96
C ILE A 130 -13.34 2.42 7.53
N MET A 131 -13.41 1.87 8.73
CA MET A 131 -14.69 1.43 9.32
C MET A 131 -15.61 2.61 9.66
N TRP A 132 -15.05 3.74 10.09
CA TRP A 132 -15.84 4.97 10.28
C TRP A 132 -16.37 5.51 8.94
N LEU A 133 -15.51 5.52 7.91
CA LEU A 133 -15.90 5.94 6.56
C LEU A 133 -16.97 5.01 5.97
N TYR A 134 -16.80 3.70 6.11
CA TYR A 134 -17.75 2.67 5.68
C TYR A 134 -19.15 2.91 6.27
N LYS A 135 -19.25 3.10 7.59
CA LYS A 135 -20.54 3.41 8.24
C LYS A 135 -21.17 4.69 7.70
N GLY A 136 -20.36 5.71 7.44
CA GLY A 136 -20.80 6.94 6.80
C GLY A 136 -21.33 6.72 5.38
N ILE A 137 -20.62 5.93 4.58
CA ILE A 137 -21.01 5.59 3.19
C ILE A 137 -22.33 4.83 3.16
N GLN A 138 -22.55 3.87 4.06
CA GLN A 138 -23.83 3.16 4.14
C GLN A 138 -24.99 4.12 4.43
N GLN A 139 -24.83 5.03 5.39
CA GLN A 139 -25.86 6.04 5.69
C GLN A 139 -26.13 7.00 4.52
N VAL A 140 -25.09 7.37 3.76
CA VAL A 140 -25.25 8.16 2.53
C VAL A 140 -26.03 7.37 1.47
N ALA A 141 -25.71 6.09 1.28
CA ALA A 141 -26.36 5.22 0.31
C ALA A 141 -27.83 4.90 0.67
N GLU A 142 -28.17 4.91 1.96
CA GLU A 142 -29.54 4.78 2.47
C GLU A 142 -30.37 6.06 2.29
N THR A 143 -29.71 7.22 2.24
CA THR A 143 -30.40 8.51 2.11
C THR A 143 -30.96 8.68 0.70
N LYS A 144 -32.28 8.88 0.61
CA LYS A 144 -32.98 9.18 -0.64
C LYS A 144 -32.94 10.68 -0.92
N LEU A 145 -32.49 11.03 -2.12
CA LEU A 145 -32.36 12.39 -2.59
C LEU A 145 -33.19 12.57 -3.85
N ARG A 146 -33.77 13.75 -4.03
CA ARG A 146 -34.48 14.10 -5.26
C ARG A 146 -33.46 14.60 -6.29
N THR A 147 -33.62 14.22 -7.53
CA THR A 147 -32.75 14.67 -8.63
C THR A 147 -33.54 14.86 -9.91
N TYR A 148 -32.99 15.67 -10.80
CA TYR A 148 -33.48 15.81 -12.16
C TYR A 148 -32.29 15.84 -13.13
N PHE A 149 -32.56 15.52 -14.39
CA PHE A 149 -31.54 15.31 -15.40
C PHE A 149 -31.53 16.42 -16.45
N VAL A 150 -30.38 16.57 -17.10
CA VAL A 150 -30.13 17.51 -18.19
C VAL A 150 -29.35 16.76 -19.27
N ASN A 151 -29.70 16.97 -20.54
CA ASN A 151 -28.96 16.36 -21.64
C ASN A 151 -27.54 16.92 -21.73
N VAL A 152 -26.57 16.08 -22.13
CA VAL A 152 -25.24 16.56 -22.53
C VAL A 152 -25.33 17.05 -23.97
N GLU A 153 -24.93 18.29 -24.27
CA GLU A 153 -24.94 18.82 -25.64
C GLU A 153 -24.11 17.94 -26.60
N GLU A 154 -24.68 17.66 -27.77
CA GLU A 154 -24.09 16.85 -28.84
C GLU A 154 -22.76 17.43 -29.31
N ASN A 155 -21.63 16.81 -28.93
CA ASN A 155 -20.35 17.10 -29.59
C ASN A 155 -19.34 15.95 -29.48
N SER A 156 -19.78 14.70 -29.65
CA SER A 156 -18.86 13.57 -29.74
C SER A 156 -19.39 12.53 -30.71
N LEU A 157 -18.57 12.21 -31.72
CA LEU A 157 -18.80 11.28 -32.84
C LEU A 157 -19.06 9.81 -32.43
N ILE A 158 -19.48 9.55 -31.19
CA ILE A 158 -19.77 8.23 -30.65
C ILE A 158 -21.17 8.27 -30.00
N ASN A 159 -22.21 8.34 -30.84
CA ASN A 159 -23.64 8.29 -30.48
C ASN A 159 -24.08 6.90 -29.94
N LEU A 160 -23.26 6.25 -29.11
CA LEU A 160 -23.52 4.89 -28.61
C LEU A 160 -23.76 4.85 -27.10
N ILE A 161 -23.77 5.99 -26.41
CA ILE A 161 -23.87 6.08 -24.95
C ILE A 161 -24.75 7.26 -24.56
N ASP A 162 -25.92 6.98 -23.96
CA ASP A 162 -26.77 8.02 -23.37
C ASP A 162 -26.12 8.55 -22.10
N GLU A 163 -25.55 9.75 -22.19
CA GLU A 163 -24.98 10.48 -21.06
C GLU A 163 -25.87 11.67 -20.68
N PHE A 164 -25.94 11.94 -19.38
CA PHE A 164 -26.72 13.03 -18.81
C PHE A 164 -25.90 13.77 -17.76
N TYR A 165 -26.29 15.00 -17.46
CA TYR A 165 -25.96 15.61 -16.17
C TYR A 165 -27.11 15.36 -15.19
N ALA A 166 -26.79 14.90 -13.98
CA ALA A 166 -27.71 14.80 -12.86
C ALA A 166 -27.43 15.91 -11.86
N ILE A 167 -28.46 16.69 -11.52
CA ILE A 167 -28.38 17.74 -10.50
C ILE A 167 -29.05 17.21 -9.24
N VAL A 168 -28.28 17.05 -8.15
CA VAL A 168 -28.73 16.47 -6.89
C VAL A 168 -28.65 17.54 -5.80
N PRO A 169 -29.77 18.19 -5.42
CA PRO A 169 -29.78 19.11 -4.29
C PRO A 169 -29.63 18.34 -2.98
N LEU A 170 -28.50 18.52 -2.30
CA LEU A 170 -28.20 17.80 -1.04
C LEU A 170 -28.94 18.44 0.14
N GLY A 171 -29.02 19.77 0.15
CA GLY A 171 -29.56 20.55 1.26
C GLY A 171 -28.64 20.64 2.49
N ASP A 172 -28.88 21.64 3.34
CA ASP A 172 -27.98 21.97 4.46
C ASP A 172 -27.91 20.85 5.51
N ASN A 173 -29.02 20.16 5.76
CA ASN A 173 -29.07 19.05 6.72
C ASN A 173 -28.18 17.89 6.29
N PHE A 174 -28.14 17.56 5.00
CA PHE A 174 -27.29 16.49 4.48
C PHE A 174 -25.82 16.87 4.60
N ILE A 175 -25.46 18.08 4.16
CA ILE A 175 -24.08 18.59 4.22
C ILE A 175 -23.59 18.67 5.66
N HIS A 176 -24.43 19.14 6.58
CA HIS A 176 -24.08 19.20 8.00
C HIS A 176 -23.88 17.78 8.58
N ARG A 177 -24.77 16.84 8.25
CA ARG A 177 -24.71 15.46 8.76
C ARG A 177 -23.44 14.72 8.32
N PHE A 178 -23.00 14.91 7.08
CA PHE A 178 -21.87 14.16 6.50
C PHE A 178 -20.59 15.00 6.35
N ARG A 179 -20.51 16.17 6.98
CA ARG A 179 -19.40 17.13 6.86
C ARG A 179 -18.02 16.50 7.02
N ASP A 180 -17.86 15.61 8.00
CA ASP A 180 -16.54 15.07 8.37
C ASP A 180 -16.01 14.05 7.35
N ILE A 181 -16.90 13.34 6.67
CA ILE A 181 -16.53 12.33 5.65
C ILE A 181 -16.59 12.87 4.23
N TRP A 182 -17.36 13.94 4.00
CA TRP A 182 -17.64 14.47 2.66
C TRP A 182 -16.39 14.76 1.82
N PRO A 183 -15.33 15.41 2.36
CA PRO A 183 -14.11 15.65 1.60
C PRO A 183 -13.44 14.36 1.08
N GLN A 184 -13.51 13.27 1.85
CA GLN A 184 -12.94 11.99 1.45
C GLN A 184 -13.77 11.31 0.35
N LEU A 185 -15.10 11.46 0.41
CA LEU A 185 -16.01 10.89 -0.59
C LEU A 185 -15.84 11.55 -1.95
N ILE A 186 -15.75 12.88 -1.98
CA ILE A 186 -15.66 13.65 -3.24
C ILE A 186 -14.24 13.67 -3.83
N ASN A 187 -13.21 13.39 -3.04
CA ASN A 187 -11.83 13.23 -3.54
C ASN A 187 -11.73 12.08 -4.56
N ASN A 188 -12.61 11.10 -4.42
CA ASN A 188 -12.86 10.15 -5.48
C ASN A 188 -13.94 10.73 -6.41
N GLU A 189 -13.52 11.23 -7.56
CA GLU A 189 -14.40 11.82 -8.58
C GLU A 189 -15.53 10.90 -9.06
N PHE A 190 -15.60 9.62 -8.66
CA PHE A 190 -16.52 8.64 -9.23
C PHE A 190 -17.30 7.87 -8.18
N LEU A 191 -18.56 7.60 -8.51
CA LEU A 191 -19.52 6.87 -7.71
C LEU A 191 -20.56 6.20 -8.62
N GLN A 192 -21.47 5.43 -8.02
CA GLN A 192 -22.69 4.99 -8.69
C GLN A 192 -23.90 5.75 -8.13
N ILE A 193 -24.83 6.14 -9.01
CA ILE A 193 -26.16 6.55 -8.58
C ILE A 193 -27.10 5.35 -8.63
N LYS A 194 -27.89 5.18 -7.57
CA LYS A 194 -28.97 4.19 -7.51
C LYS A 194 -30.28 4.90 -7.77
N LEU A 195 -30.95 4.53 -8.84
CA LEU A 195 -32.21 5.11 -9.31
C LEU A 195 -33.38 4.27 -8.83
N PHE A 196 -34.30 4.90 -8.11
CA PHE A 196 -35.49 4.27 -7.57
C PHE A 196 -36.69 4.69 -8.39
N ASP A 197 -37.45 3.70 -8.85
CA ASP A 197 -38.85 3.92 -9.25
C ASP A 197 -39.67 4.29 -8.00
N SER A 198 -40.86 4.85 -8.19
CA SER A 198 -41.82 5.23 -7.15
C SER A 198 -41.75 4.38 -5.86
N ASP A 199 -41.85 5.08 -4.72
CA ASP A 199 -41.52 4.60 -3.36
C ASP A 199 -42.03 3.18 -3.06
N GLY A 200 -41.20 2.16 -3.32
CA GLY A 200 -41.55 0.76 -3.07
C GLY A 200 -40.72 -0.31 -3.79
N ASN A 201 -39.89 0.04 -4.77
CA ASN A 201 -39.12 -0.95 -5.51
C ASN A 201 -37.80 -1.33 -4.78
N GLU A 202 -37.65 -2.60 -4.41
CA GLU A 202 -36.47 -3.12 -3.68
C GLU A 202 -35.18 -3.17 -4.53
N LYS A 203 -35.28 -3.01 -5.86
CA LYS A 203 -34.16 -3.21 -6.79
C LYS A 203 -33.92 -1.98 -7.68
N PRO A 204 -33.12 -1.00 -7.23
CA PRO A 204 -32.83 0.20 -8.01
C PRO A 204 -31.98 -0.08 -9.26
N ALA A 205 -32.16 0.75 -10.28
CA ALA A 205 -31.23 0.83 -11.41
C ALA A 205 -29.90 1.45 -10.97
N SER A 206 -28.79 1.06 -11.60
CA SER A 206 -27.45 1.50 -11.21
C SER A 206 -26.72 2.14 -12.38
N TRP A 207 -26.40 3.43 -12.28
CA TRP A 207 -25.68 4.15 -13.33
C TRP A 207 -24.35 4.67 -12.79
N ASP A 208 -23.31 4.62 -13.62
CA ASP A 208 -22.01 5.19 -13.28
C ASP A 208 -22.07 6.71 -13.31
N ALA A 209 -21.40 7.34 -12.36
CA ALA A 209 -21.42 8.79 -12.19
C ALA A 209 -20.01 9.33 -11.91
N LYS A 210 -19.76 10.52 -12.46
CA LYS A 210 -18.56 11.32 -12.23
C LYS A 210 -18.96 12.68 -11.65
N ILE A 211 -18.32 13.09 -10.56
CA ILE A 211 -18.46 14.41 -9.95
C ILE A 211 -17.81 15.45 -10.87
N MET A 212 -18.54 16.52 -11.14
CA MET A 212 -18.03 17.65 -11.92
C MET A 212 -17.34 18.65 -10.98
N GLU A 213 -16.06 18.93 -11.21
CA GLU A 213 -15.28 19.88 -10.38
C GLU A 213 -15.71 21.34 -10.59
N HIS A 214 -15.93 21.72 -11.86
CA HIS A 214 -16.27 23.08 -12.25
C HIS A 214 -17.57 23.12 -13.08
N PRO A 215 -18.72 22.74 -12.50
CA PRO A 215 -19.97 22.67 -13.26
C PRO A 215 -20.44 24.03 -13.74
N ARG A 216 -20.07 25.13 -13.07
CA ARG A 216 -20.46 26.50 -13.45
C ARG A 216 -19.81 26.99 -14.74
N ASP A 217 -18.71 26.36 -15.17
CA ASP A 217 -18.00 26.71 -16.40
C ASP A 217 -18.70 26.14 -17.65
N LEU A 218 -19.66 25.23 -17.45
CA LEU A 218 -20.47 24.65 -18.53
C LEU A 218 -21.59 25.61 -18.93
N ALA A 219 -21.66 25.98 -20.22
CA ALA A 219 -22.68 26.89 -20.74
C ALA A 219 -24.11 26.43 -20.42
N ILE A 220 -24.37 25.13 -20.53
CA ILE A 220 -25.69 24.54 -20.23
C ILE A 220 -26.10 24.76 -18.76
N MET A 221 -25.14 24.79 -17.82
CA MET A 221 -25.43 24.95 -16.39
C MET A 221 -25.87 26.36 -16.01
N ALA A 222 -25.65 27.36 -16.86
CA ALA A 222 -26.14 28.72 -16.64
C ALA A 222 -27.68 28.79 -16.53
N HIS A 223 -28.39 27.97 -17.31
CA HIS A 223 -29.86 27.88 -17.29
C HIS A 223 -30.41 27.17 -16.05
N HIS A 224 -29.55 26.47 -15.30
CA HIS A 224 -29.93 25.70 -14.12
C HIS A 224 -29.58 26.37 -12.79
N GLN A 225 -28.87 27.50 -12.77
CA GLN A 225 -28.57 28.27 -11.56
C GLN A 225 -28.07 27.39 -10.39
N ILE A 226 -26.93 26.73 -10.57
CA ILE A 226 -26.36 25.76 -9.61
C ILE A 226 -26.04 26.43 -8.27
N ARG A 227 -26.67 25.95 -7.19
CA ARG A 227 -26.48 26.40 -5.80
C ARG A 227 -25.25 25.71 -5.21
N ASP A 228 -24.71 26.28 -4.14
CA ASP A 228 -23.55 25.70 -3.43
C ASP A 228 -23.86 24.33 -2.79
N THR A 229 -25.14 24.02 -2.59
CA THR A 229 -25.61 22.75 -2.02
C THR A 229 -26.03 21.72 -3.07
N ASP A 230 -25.88 22.05 -4.36
CA ASP A 230 -26.16 21.11 -5.45
C ASP A 230 -24.90 20.33 -5.81
N LEU A 231 -25.02 19.00 -5.87
CA LEU A 231 -24.01 18.13 -6.44
C LEU A 231 -24.34 17.89 -7.92
N VAL A 232 -23.40 18.23 -8.82
CA VAL A 232 -23.54 18.00 -10.25
C VAL A 232 -22.72 16.79 -10.67
N LEU A 233 -23.39 15.81 -11.25
CA LEU A 233 -22.78 14.56 -11.71
C LEU A 233 -22.95 14.43 -13.21
N ARG A 234 -21.90 14.03 -13.93
CA ARG A 234 -22.04 13.45 -15.27
C ARG A 234 -22.33 11.97 -15.09
N VAL A 235 -23.41 11.47 -15.66
CA VAL A 235 -23.87 10.09 -15.49
C VAL A 235 -23.96 9.38 -16.82
N ARG A 236 -23.73 8.07 -16.79
CA ARG A 236 -23.73 7.21 -17.96
C ARG A 236 -24.75 6.10 -17.81
N ARG A 237 -25.70 6.02 -18.74
CA ARG A 237 -26.64 4.90 -18.82
C ARG A 237 -25.87 3.61 -19.13
N PRO A 238 -26.11 2.51 -18.39
CA PRO A 238 -25.46 1.23 -18.64
C PRO A 238 -25.94 0.64 -19.98
N ARG A 239 -25.09 -0.18 -20.62
CA ARG A 239 -25.49 -0.88 -21.85
C ARG A 239 -26.57 -1.94 -21.54
N PRO A 240 -27.55 -2.14 -22.45
CA PRO A 240 -28.64 -3.11 -22.27
C PRO A 240 -28.18 -4.53 -21.90
N GLU A 241 -27.02 -4.94 -22.41
CA GLU A 241 -26.47 -6.29 -22.23
C GLU A 241 -25.71 -6.47 -20.91
N SER A 242 -25.38 -5.39 -20.19
CA SER A 242 -24.36 -5.41 -19.12
C SER A 242 -24.92 -5.26 -17.71
N GLN A 243 -25.98 -4.48 -17.50
CA GLN A 243 -26.55 -4.21 -16.17
C GLN A 243 -28.06 -3.91 -16.24
N ARG A 244 -28.78 -4.17 -15.14
CA ARG A 244 -30.21 -3.86 -14.99
C ARG A 244 -30.42 -2.35 -14.92
N GLY A 245 -31.46 -1.84 -15.61
CA GLY A 245 -31.83 -0.42 -15.60
C GLY A 245 -31.25 0.40 -16.75
N ALA A 246 -30.80 -0.25 -17.82
CA ALA A 246 -30.46 0.40 -19.09
C ALA A 246 -31.71 1.05 -19.75
N ASP A 247 -32.90 0.56 -19.42
CA ASP A 247 -34.20 1.04 -19.86
C ASP A 247 -34.83 2.07 -18.91
N PHE A 248 -34.17 2.40 -17.79
CA PHE A 248 -34.73 3.30 -16.79
C PHE A 248 -34.99 4.70 -17.39
N GLU A 249 -36.22 5.18 -17.28
CA GLU A 249 -36.62 6.49 -17.79
C GLU A 249 -36.25 7.59 -16.79
N VAL A 250 -35.49 8.58 -17.24
CA VAL A 250 -35.10 9.72 -16.44
C VAL A 250 -35.83 10.97 -16.90
N HIS A 251 -36.24 11.81 -15.96
CA HIS A 251 -36.93 13.04 -16.27
C HIS A 251 -35.92 14.15 -16.53
N VAL A 252 -35.85 14.57 -17.80
CA VAL A 252 -34.93 15.58 -18.31
C VAL A 252 -35.64 16.93 -18.41
N PHE A 253 -34.95 18.01 -18.07
CA PHE A 253 -35.48 19.37 -18.11
C PHE A 253 -34.46 20.36 -18.70
N ASP A 254 -34.94 21.36 -19.43
CA ASP A 254 -34.10 22.35 -20.11
C ASP A 254 -33.61 23.48 -19.19
N ASN A 255 -34.28 23.70 -18.06
CA ASN A 255 -33.90 24.71 -17.07
C ASN A 255 -34.46 24.39 -15.67
N ARG A 256 -33.94 25.07 -14.65
CA ARG A 256 -34.34 24.84 -13.25
C ARG A 256 -35.76 25.28 -12.92
N ALA A 257 -36.30 26.30 -13.60
CA ALA A 257 -37.67 26.75 -13.36
C ALA A 257 -38.68 25.67 -13.75
N MET A 258 -38.49 25.05 -14.92
CA MET A 258 -39.30 23.92 -15.39
C MET A 258 -39.14 22.69 -14.49
N ALA A 259 -37.91 22.37 -14.06
CA ALA A 259 -37.68 21.29 -13.11
C ALA A 259 -38.43 21.55 -11.79
N ASN A 260 -38.31 22.74 -11.20
CA ASN A 260 -38.97 23.08 -9.95
C ASN A 260 -40.51 23.07 -10.06
N ALA A 261 -41.07 23.50 -11.19
CA ALA A 261 -42.52 23.42 -11.44
C ALA A 261 -43.03 21.97 -11.51
N ALA A 262 -42.17 21.02 -11.87
CA ALA A 262 -42.47 19.60 -11.98
C ALA A 262 -41.83 18.77 -10.85
N LEU A 263 -41.75 19.31 -9.63
CA LEU A 263 -41.06 18.67 -8.49
C LEU A 263 -41.54 17.23 -8.20
N ASN A 264 -42.82 16.94 -8.43
CA ASN A 264 -43.40 15.60 -8.28
C ASN A 264 -42.82 14.59 -9.29
N ARG A 265 -42.35 15.06 -10.45
CA ARG A 265 -41.72 14.25 -11.50
C ARG A 265 -40.21 14.10 -11.34
N TRP A 266 -39.60 14.61 -10.27
CA TRP A 266 -38.18 14.35 -10.05
C TRP A 266 -37.95 12.86 -9.79
N ASN A 267 -36.81 12.36 -10.24
CA ASN A 267 -36.37 11.02 -9.90
C ASN A 267 -35.89 10.99 -8.45
N THR A 268 -35.97 9.81 -7.83
CA THR A 268 -35.39 9.55 -6.51
C THR A 268 -34.11 8.76 -6.69
N VAL A 269 -33.01 9.25 -6.12
CA VAL A 269 -31.70 8.60 -6.17
C VAL A 269 -31.10 8.40 -4.79
N SER A 270 -30.14 7.48 -4.69
CA SER A 270 -29.13 7.50 -3.62
C SER A 270 -27.73 7.41 -4.19
N LEU A 271 -26.76 7.90 -3.43
CA LEU A 271 -25.36 8.00 -3.83
C LEU A 271 -24.59 6.80 -3.26
N LYS A 272 -24.03 5.95 -4.12
CA LYS A 272 -23.23 4.80 -3.71
C LYS A 272 -21.76 5.05 -4.05
N PHE A 273 -20.99 5.43 -3.04
CA PHE A 273 -19.54 5.54 -3.12
C PHE A 273 -18.86 4.17 -2.95
N ASP A 274 -17.60 4.08 -3.36
CA ASP A 274 -16.73 2.94 -3.05
C ASP A 274 -16.49 2.87 -1.54
N ASP A 275 -16.94 1.77 -0.94
CA ASP A 275 -16.92 1.54 0.50
C ASP A 275 -15.53 1.19 1.05
N GLN A 276 -14.55 0.99 0.16
CA GLN A 276 -13.15 0.64 0.42
C GLN A 276 -12.95 -0.66 1.23
N ILE A 277 -14.02 -1.40 1.52
CA ILE A 277 -13.97 -2.61 2.34
C ILE A 277 -13.17 -3.69 1.63
N LYS A 278 -13.35 -3.84 0.31
CA LYS A 278 -12.59 -4.82 -0.47
C LYS A 278 -11.08 -4.58 -0.38
N GLU A 279 -10.66 -3.32 -0.49
CA GLU A 279 -9.25 -2.96 -0.39
C GLU A 279 -8.73 -3.10 1.04
N CYS A 280 -9.51 -2.68 2.04
CA CYS A 280 -9.19 -2.86 3.45
C CYS A 280 -8.99 -4.35 3.79
N LYS A 281 -9.93 -5.20 3.36
CA LYS A 281 -9.81 -6.66 3.47
C LYS A 281 -8.53 -7.17 2.83
N ARG A 282 -8.24 -6.79 1.59
CA ARG A 282 -7.02 -7.21 0.88
C ARG A 282 -5.76 -6.84 1.67
N LYS A 283 -5.72 -5.65 2.28
CA LYS A 283 -4.59 -5.20 3.10
C LYS A 283 -4.48 -5.97 4.42
N VAL A 284 -5.59 -6.24 5.11
CA VAL A 284 -5.62 -7.08 6.31
C VAL A 284 -5.16 -8.50 5.99
N ASP A 285 -5.70 -9.11 4.94
CA ASP A 285 -5.31 -10.45 4.49
C ASP A 285 -3.81 -10.49 4.17
N ALA A 286 -3.27 -9.47 3.50
CA ALA A 286 -1.84 -9.36 3.20
C ALA A 286 -0.96 -9.29 4.46
N VAL A 287 -1.39 -8.56 5.49
CA VAL A 287 -0.71 -8.53 6.80
C VAL A 287 -0.75 -9.93 7.45
N CYS A 288 -1.89 -10.62 7.36
CA CYS A 288 -2.08 -11.96 7.92
C CYS A 288 -1.39 -13.09 7.13
N MET A 289 -0.92 -12.86 5.90
CA MET A 289 -0.16 -13.87 5.13
C MET A 289 1.07 -14.39 5.88
N PHE A 290 1.66 -13.58 6.75
CA PHE A 290 2.82 -13.95 7.57
C PHE A 290 2.47 -14.21 9.03
N HIS A 291 1.21 -14.49 9.33
CA HIS A 291 0.78 -14.92 10.67
C HIS A 291 1.65 -16.09 11.17
N SER A 292 1.88 -16.18 12.47
CA SER A 292 2.73 -17.22 13.08
C SER A 292 2.24 -18.64 12.76
N ARG A 293 0.92 -18.79 12.57
CA ARG A 293 0.22 -20.03 12.18
C ARG A 293 -0.07 -20.16 10.67
N ALA A 294 0.37 -19.22 9.83
CA ALA A 294 0.14 -19.30 8.39
C ALA A 294 0.88 -20.51 7.78
N GLN A 295 0.28 -21.14 6.78
CA GLN A 295 0.92 -22.21 6.01
C GLN A 295 1.44 -21.65 4.68
N PRO A 296 2.54 -22.21 4.14
CA PRO A 296 3.01 -21.86 2.80
C PRO A 296 1.91 -22.10 1.77
N SER A 297 1.78 -21.18 0.81
CA SER A 297 0.82 -21.30 -0.29
C SER A 297 1.20 -22.35 -1.34
N ALA A 298 2.46 -22.80 -1.34
CA ALA A 298 2.95 -23.83 -2.25
C ALA A 298 2.82 -25.23 -1.63
N VAL A 299 2.32 -26.19 -2.41
CA VAL A 299 2.12 -27.60 -2.02
C VAL A 299 3.46 -28.29 -1.68
N GLU A 300 4.54 -27.90 -2.35
CA GLU A 300 5.92 -28.32 -2.06
C GLU A 300 6.71 -27.14 -1.48
N ALA A 301 6.59 -26.95 -0.17
CA ALA A 301 7.31 -25.88 0.49
C ALA A 301 8.80 -26.27 0.63
N PRO A 302 9.74 -25.37 0.28
CA PRO A 302 11.17 -25.62 0.48
C PRO A 302 11.49 -26.01 1.93
N PRO A 303 12.51 -26.85 2.19
CA PRO A 303 12.86 -27.28 3.55
C PRO A 303 13.21 -26.11 4.49
N ASP A 304 13.59 -24.95 3.95
CA ASP A 304 13.90 -23.74 4.70
C ASP A 304 12.73 -22.74 4.87
N ILE A 305 11.53 -23.09 4.40
CA ILE A 305 10.38 -22.18 4.39
C ILE A 305 10.02 -21.66 5.79
N ARG A 306 10.10 -22.51 6.81
CA ARG A 306 9.80 -22.13 8.21
C ARG A 306 10.78 -21.07 8.71
N PHE A 307 12.06 -21.22 8.37
CA PHE A 307 13.08 -20.23 8.70
C PHE A 307 12.83 -18.92 7.95
N LYS A 308 12.52 -18.97 6.64
CA LYS A 308 12.17 -17.77 5.85
C LYS A 308 10.96 -17.02 6.42
N MET A 309 9.91 -17.73 6.83
CA MET A 309 8.74 -17.12 7.47
C MET A 309 9.11 -16.49 8.82
N ALA A 310 9.89 -17.17 9.65
CA ALA A 310 10.35 -16.63 10.92
C ALA A 310 11.27 -15.40 10.74
N LEU A 311 12.10 -15.42 9.69
CA LEU A 311 12.95 -14.30 9.28
C LEU A 311 12.13 -13.08 8.86
N HIS A 312 11.08 -13.31 8.07
CA HIS A 312 10.16 -12.24 7.67
C HIS A 312 9.45 -11.64 8.89
N ARG A 313 8.95 -12.45 9.82
CA ARG A 313 8.33 -11.96 11.06
C ARG A 313 9.33 -11.21 11.96
N ALA A 314 10.58 -11.66 12.04
CA ALA A 314 11.63 -10.95 12.77
C ALA A 314 11.93 -9.57 12.15
N LEU A 315 11.99 -9.50 10.81
CA LEU A 315 12.14 -8.23 10.08
C LEU A 315 10.97 -7.28 10.39
N LEU A 316 9.73 -7.77 10.27
CA LEU A 316 8.53 -6.96 10.48
C LEU A 316 8.35 -6.48 11.94
N ARG A 317 8.73 -7.30 12.93
CA ARG A 317 8.74 -6.89 14.34
C ARG A 317 9.75 -5.78 14.64
N GLY A 318 10.77 -5.57 13.81
CA GLY A 318 11.78 -4.52 13.99
C GLY A 318 12.73 -4.72 15.19
N ASN A 319 12.55 -5.77 16.00
CA ASN A 319 13.40 -6.04 17.17
C ASN A 319 14.79 -6.59 16.81
N GLY A 320 15.07 -6.86 15.54
CA GLY A 320 16.31 -7.47 15.07
C GLY A 320 16.24 -9.00 15.02
N PHE A 321 17.39 -9.63 14.74
CA PHE A 321 17.45 -11.04 14.33
C PHE A 321 18.11 -11.96 15.36
N TYR A 322 18.49 -11.44 16.54
CA TYR A 322 19.25 -12.19 17.55
C TYR A 322 18.57 -13.51 17.95
N ASN A 323 17.29 -13.45 18.30
CA ASN A 323 16.53 -14.63 18.72
C ASN A 323 16.51 -15.70 17.61
N LEU A 324 16.33 -15.27 16.36
CA LEU A 324 16.23 -16.17 15.22
C LEU A 324 17.58 -16.78 14.80
N LEU A 325 18.66 -15.99 14.81
CA LEU A 325 19.95 -16.38 14.22
C LEU A 325 20.94 -16.97 15.23
N VAL A 326 20.76 -16.66 16.51
CA VAL A 326 21.72 -17.01 17.58
C VAL A 326 21.07 -17.90 18.63
N ARG A 327 19.87 -17.53 19.11
CA ARG A 327 19.27 -18.19 20.28
C ARG A 327 18.67 -19.57 19.98
N ASP A 328 18.05 -19.71 18.80
CA ASP A 328 17.41 -20.98 18.39
C ASP A 328 18.38 -21.96 17.71
N GLU A 329 19.67 -21.65 17.63
CA GLU A 329 20.71 -22.55 17.08
C GLU A 329 21.26 -23.52 18.14
N PRO A 330 21.50 -24.81 17.79
CA PRO A 330 22.17 -25.75 18.67
C PRO A 330 23.56 -25.28 19.09
N HIS A 331 23.90 -25.53 20.35
CA HIS A 331 25.18 -25.16 20.96
C HIS A 331 26.38 -25.56 20.08
N GLY A 332 27.30 -24.62 19.81
CA GLY A 332 28.57 -24.85 19.12
C GLY A 332 28.60 -24.55 17.61
N ARG A 333 27.49 -24.10 17.00
CA ARG A 333 27.50 -23.59 15.61
C ARG A 333 27.60 -22.07 15.55
N ALA A 334 28.30 -21.58 14.52
CA ALA A 334 28.32 -20.15 14.22
C ALA A 334 26.90 -19.65 13.92
N PRO A 335 26.52 -18.43 14.35
CA PRO A 335 25.22 -17.86 14.04
C PRO A 335 24.89 -17.91 12.56
N ARG A 336 23.63 -18.21 12.22
CA ARG A 336 23.18 -18.11 10.82
C ARG A 336 23.34 -16.67 10.34
N ARG A 337 23.79 -16.50 9.09
CA ARG A 337 23.86 -15.19 8.44
C ARG A 337 22.54 -14.85 7.78
N LEU A 338 22.29 -13.55 7.63
CA LEU A 338 21.17 -13.11 6.80
C LEU A 338 21.38 -13.54 5.36
N PRO A 339 20.32 -13.98 4.66
CA PRO A 339 20.40 -14.27 3.24
C PRO A 339 20.83 -13.01 2.49
N VAL A 340 21.71 -13.20 1.51
CA VAL A 340 22.18 -12.13 0.62
C VAL A 340 21.62 -12.41 -0.76
N VAL A 341 20.96 -11.43 -1.34
CA VAL A 341 20.41 -11.51 -2.70
C VAL A 341 21.36 -10.80 -3.65
N ASN A 342 21.72 -11.48 -4.74
CA ASN A 342 22.40 -10.89 -5.88
C ASN A 342 21.35 -10.48 -6.91
N TYR A 343 21.23 -9.18 -7.19
CA TYR A 343 20.29 -8.66 -8.20
C TYR A 343 20.88 -8.57 -9.61
N LEU A 344 22.15 -8.90 -9.78
CA LEU A 344 22.88 -8.89 -11.05
C LEU A 344 23.48 -10.28 -11.31
N ASP A 345 22.68 -11.33 -11.13
CA ASP A 345 23.06 -12.71 -11.42
C ASP A 345 22.51 -13.09 -12.81
N THR A 346 23.15 -12.55 -13.84
CA THR A 346 22.76 -12.72 -15.25
C THR A 346 24.00 -12.61 -16.15
N ASP A 347 23.81 -12.66 -17.46
CA ASP A 347 24.90 -12.57 -18.43
C ASP A 347 25.81 -11.34 -18.22
N HIS A 348 27.13 -11.57 -18.17
CA HIS A 348 28.12 -10.51 -17.92
C HIS A 348 28.11 -9.42 -18.99
N GLY A 349 27.88 -9.76 -20.26
CA GLY A 349 27.77 -8.79 -21.34
C GLY A 349 26.57 -7.87 -21.15
N PHE A 350 25.45 -8.43 -20.69
CA PHE A 350 24.26 -7.64 -20.36
C PHE A 350 24.49 -6.72 -19.15
N ILE A 351 25.15 -7.21 -18.10
CA ILE A 351 25.52 -6.40 -16.94
C ILE A 351 26.44 -5.24 -17.37
N ALA A 352 27.44 -5.50 -18.21
CA ALA A 352 28.33 -4.46 -18.74
C ALA A 352 27.54 -3.41 -19.55
N ALA A 353 26.61 -3.85 -20.42
CA ALA A 353 25.74 -2.95 -21.16
C ALA A 353 24.84 -2.10 -20.25
N LEU A 354 24.36 -2.68 -19.15
CA LEU A 354 23.51 -2.03 -18.15
C LEU A 354 24.27 -0.98 -17.32
N LEU A 355 25.50 -1.30 -16.87
CA LEU A 355 26.33 -0.40 -16.07
C LEU A 355 26.80 0.85 -16.83
N LEU A 356 26.77 0.83 -18.17
CA LEU A 356 27.07 2.02 -18.97
C LEU A 356 26.03 3.15 -18.81
N GLU A 357 24.82 2.84 -18.33
CA GLU A 357 23.80 3.82 -17.98
C GLU A 357 24.03 4.47 -16.60
N VAL A 358 24.91 3.89 -15.79
CA VAL A 358 25.36 4.44 -14.52
C VAL A 358 26.57 5.34 -14.76
N LEU A 359 26.63 6.46 -14.03
CA LEU A 359 27.77 7.37 -14.06
C LEU A 359 29.08 6.61 -13.83
N PRO A 360 30.14 6.86 -14.62
CA PRO A 360 31.39 6.11 -14.54
C PRO A 360 31.94 5.95 -13.12
N GLU A 361 31.85 7.01 -12.31
CA GLU A 361 32.36 7.09 -10.95
C GLU A 361 31.58 6.18 -9.97
N ASP A 362 30.29 5.93 -10.25
CA ASP A 362 29.40 5.14 -9.40
C ASP A 362 29.29 3.67 -9.83
N ARG A 363 29.82 3.26 -11.00
CA ARG A 363 29.63 1.89 -11.54
C ARG A 363 30.06 0.79 -10.58
N THR A 364 31.26 0.90 -10.03
CA THR A 364 31.81 -0.11 -9.09
C THR A 364 30.99 -0.17 -7.81
N ARG A 365 30.66 1.00 -7.25
CA ARG A 365 29.84 1.11 -6.05
C ARG A 365 28.44 0.53 -6.29
N PHE A 366 27.80 0.86 -7.40
CA PHE A 366 26.48 0.36 -7.79
C PHE A 366 26.49 -1.15 -7.99
N TYR A 367 27.48 -1.69 -8.71
CA TYR A 367 27.62 -3.14 -8.90
C TYR A 367 27.79 -3.88 -7.57
N ASN A 368 28.73 -3.43 -6.72
CA ASN A 368 28.96 -4.03 -5.40
C ASN A 368 27.72 -3.93 -4.49
N TYR A 369 26.99 -2.83 -4.61
CA TYR A 369 25.72 -2.65 -3.93
C TYR A 369 24.72 -3.71 -4.41
N MET A 370 24.39 -3.75 -5.70
CA MET A 370 23.34 -4.62 -6.24
C MET A 370 23.65 -6.12 -6.13
N THR A 371 24.91 -6.52 -6.07
CA THR A 371 25.31 -7.95 -5.96
C THR A 371 25.25 -8.50 -4.54
N LYS A 372 25.24 -7.64 -3.51
CA LYS A 372 25.29 -8.05 -2.10
C LYS A 372 24.23 -7.33 -1.29
N ARG A 373 22.96 -7.70 -1.44
CA ARG A 373 21.84 -7.12 -0.68
C ARG A 373 21.36 -8.05 0.44
N PRO A 374 21.71 -7.78 1.71
CA PRO A 374 21.11 -8.48 2.85
C PRO A 374 19.59 -8.40 2.79
N LEU A 375 18.93 -9.53 2.98
CA LEU A 375 17.47 -9.71 2.90
C LEU A 375 16.84 -9.35 1.55
N GLY A 376 17.65 -9.01 0.53
CA GLY A 376 17.11 -8.37 -0.67
C GLY A 376 16.46 -7.02 -0.34
N LEU A 377 17.04 -6.25 0.56
CA LEU A 377 16.61 -4.88 0.86
C LEU A 377 17.68 -3.88 0.43
N GLY A 378 17.24 -2.84 -0.28
CA GLY A 378 18.11 -1.76 -0.74
C GLY A 378 17.37 -0.42 -0.66
N CYS A 379 18.08 0.60 -0.17
CA CYS A 379 17.71 2.00 -0.27
C CYS A 379 18.73 2.75 -1.14
N ILE A 380 18.24 3.46 -2.16
CA ILE A 380 19.02 4.40 -2.97
C ILE A 380 18.47 5.80 -2.70
N SER A 381 19.25 6.63 -2.02
CA SER A 381 18.93 8.02 -1.74
C SER A 381 19.82 8.96 -2.56
N ALA A 382 19.24 10.05 -3.08
CA ALA A 382 20.02 11.12 -3.69
C ALA A 382 19.23 12.44 -3.72
N GLY A 383 19.90 13.57 -3.93
CA GLY A 383 19.26 14.88 -4.12
C GLY A 383 18.55 15.02 -5.48
N PRO A 384 17.78 16.10 -5.71
CA PRO A 384 17.26 16.44 -7.03
C PRO A 384 18.39 16.54 -8.08
N GLY A 385 18.17 16.03 -9.30
CA GLY A 385 19.17 16.11 -10.39
C GLY A 385 20.26 15.02 -10.39
N PHE A 386 20.47 14.28 -9.30
CA PHE A 386 21.52 13.25 -9.18
C PHE A 386 21.20 11.90 -9.88
N GLY A 387 20.31 11.90 -10.88
CA GLY A 387 20.05 10.69 -11.68
C GLY A 387 19.34 9.54 -10.96
N LYS A 388 18.66 9.78 -9.83
CA LYS A 388 17.92 8.74 -9.05
C LYS A 388 17.07 7.83 -9.93
N THR A 389 16.24 8.42 -10.78
CA THR A 389 15.31 7.65 -11.62
C THR A 389 16.06 6.75 -12.59
N THR A 390 17.23 7.18 -13.10
CA THR A 390 18.10 6.34 -13.91
C THR A 390 18.66 5.19 -13.08
N ALA A 391 19.25 5.46 -11.90
CA ALA A 391 19.81 4.42 -11.04
C ALA A 391 18.77 3.36 -10.64
N VAL A 392 17.56 3.78 -10.25
CA VAL A 392 16.46 2.86 -9.89
C VAL A 392 15.96 2.10 -11.12
N SER A 393 15.94 2.71 -12.31
CA SER A 393 15.56 2.01 -13.54
C SER A 393 16.56 0.93 -13.93
N VAL A 394 17.86 1.25 -13.85
CA VAL A 394 18.96 0.31 -14.08
C VAL A 394 18.86 -0.84 -13.08
N ALA A 395 18.62 -0.54 -11.80
CA ALA A 395 18.44 -1.54 -10.75
C ALA A 395 17.25 -2.46 -11.05
N ALA A 396 16.10 -1.89 -11.42
CA ALA A 396 14.90 -2.65 -11.76
C ALA A 396 15.12 -3.56 -12.98
N ILE A 397 15.80 -3.09 -14.03
CA ILE A 397 16.11 -3.92 -15.22
C ILE A 397 17.05 -5.07 -14.85
N GLY A 398 18.07 -4.81 -14.02
CA GLY A 398 18.96 -5.86 -13.50
C GLY A 398 18.21 -6.89 -12.65
N MET A 399 17.36 -6.41 -11.73
CA MET A 399 16.49 -7.27 -10.91
C MET A 399 15.56 -8.11 -11.78
N ALA A 400 14.92 -7.52 -12.80
CA ALA A 400 14.04 -8.26 -13.70
C ALA A 400 14.80 -9.33 -14.52
N ALA A 401 16.02 -9.01 -14.94
CA ALA A 401 16.90 -9.93 -15.65
C ALA A 401 17.32 -11.14 -14.80
N THR A 402 17.42 -10.95 -13.48
CA THR A 402 17.90 -11.96 -12.52
C THR A 402 16.76 -12.73 -11.85
N LEU A 403 15.73 -12.03 -11.39
CA LEU A 403 14.62 -12.55 -10.58
C LEU A 403 13.34 -12.81 -11.40
N GLY A 404 13.30 -12.38 -12.66
CA GLY A 404 12.13 -12.52 -13.53
C GLY A 404 11.15 -11.34 -13.40
N LYS A 405 9.88 -11.62 -13.13
CA LYS A 405 8.84 -10.57 -13.07
C LYS A 405 9.01 -9.76 -11.79
N ILE A 406 9.04 -8.44 -11.93
CA ILE A 406 9.12 -7.51 -10.79
C ILE A 406 7.95 -6.54 -10.81
N TYR A 407 7.57 -6.07 -9.63
CA TYR A 407 6.62 -4.97 -9.47
C TYR A 407 7.38 -3.68 -9.14
N ALA A 408 6.96 -2.60 -9.77
CA ALA A 408 7.44 -1.25 -9.54
C ALA A 408 6.26 -0.37 -9.13
N PHE A 409 6.44 0.47 -8.11
CA PHE A 409 5.43 1.41 -7.66
C PHE A 409 6.05 2.77 -7.38
N ALA A 410 5.28 3.83 -7.54
CA ALA A 410 5.64 5.18 -7.15
C ALA A 410 4.44 5.86 -6.44
N PRO A 411 4.68 6.91 -5.63
CA PRO A 411 3.62 7.51 -4.80
C PRO A 411 2.49 8.18 -5.60
N THR A 412 2.76 8.64 -6.82
CA THR A 412 1.79 9.34 -7.66
C THR A 412 1.71 8.72 -9.05
N GLN A 413 0.61 8.96 -9.75
CA GLN A 413 0.47 8.55 -11.15
C GLN A 413 1.59 9.16 -11.98
N VAL A 414 1.78 10.48 -11.96
CA VAL A 414 2.85 11.19 -12.69
C VAL A 414 4.25 10.60 -12.43
N ALA A 415 4.56 10.23 -11.19
CA ALA A 415 5.83 9.58 -10.87
C ALA A 415 5.94 8.17 -11.48
N THR A 416 4.82 7.44 -11.51
CA THR A 416 4.71 6.14 -12.17
C THR A 416 4.87 6.26 -13.69
N ASP A 417 4.23 7.23 -14.36
CA ASP A 417 4.44 7.53 -15.80
C ASP A 417 5.92 7.76 -16.09
N THR A 418 6.51 8.70 -15.36
CA THR A 418 7.91 9.11 -15.53
C THR A 418 8.85 7.92 -15.36
N PHE A 419 8.56 7.05 -14.39
CA PHE A 419 9.37 5.87 -14.15
C PHE A 419 9.19 4.80 -15.24
N ALA A 420 7.96 4.53 -15.68
CA ALA A 420 7.68 3.59 -16.75
C ALA A 420 8.31 4.01 -18.09
N GLU A 421 8.21 5.30 -18.44
CA GLU A 421 8.87 5.87 -19.62
C GLU A 421 10.40 5.70 -19.52
N ARG A 422 10.98 6.02 -18.36
CA ARG A 422 12.42 5.88 -18.11
C ARG A 422 12.89 4.44 -18.24
N LEU A 423 12.14 3.49 -17.68
CA LEU A 423 12.40 2.06 -17.80
C LEU A 423 12.38 1.62 -19.27
N SER A 424 11.40 2.07 -20.05
CA SER A 424 11.24 1.70 -21.46
C SER A 424 12.44 2.17 -22.28
N ARG A 425 12.81 3.44 -22.10
CA ARG A 425 13.96 4.04 -22.78
C ARG A 425 15.26 3.31 -22.45
N ILE A 426 15.55 3.08 -21.18
CA ILE A 426 16.79 2.41 -20.75
C ILE A 426 16.82 0.96 -21.23
N THR A 427 15.69 0.24 -21.13
CA THR A 427 15.56 -1.12 -21.63
C THR A 427 15.91 -1.20 -23.12
N ASN A 428 15.40 -0.27 -23.93
CA ASN A 428 15.70 -0.21 -25.36
C ASN A 428 17.20 0.01 -25.60
N THR A 429 17.79 1.03 -24.97
CA THR A 429 19.21 1.36 -25.12
C THR A 429 20.12 0.21 -24.72
N VAL A 430 19.88 -0.40 -23.55
CA VAL A 430 20.69 -1.51 -23.02
C VAL A 430 20.54 -2.75 -23.89
N THR A 431 19.32 -3.08 -24.32
CA THR A 431 19.08 -4.25 -25.17
C THR A 431 19.69 -4.07 -26.55
N ASP A 432 19.59 -2.89 -27.15
CA ASP A 432 20.19 -2.60 -28.45
C ASP A 432 21.72 -2.64 -28.36
N ARG A 433 22.30 -2.07 -27.29
CA ARG A 433 23.74 -2.14 -27.02
C ARG A 433 24.21 -3.59 -26.85
N TYR A 434 23.48 -4.38 -26.07
CA TYR A 434 23.77 -5.78 -25.85
C TYR A 434 23.66 -6.61 -27.14
N ASN A 435 22.66 -6.36 -27.97
CA ASN A 435 22.44 -7.13 -29.19
C ASN A 435 23.41 -6.78 -30.33
N ARG A 436 24.14 -5.66 -30.25
CA ARG A 436 25.17 -5.33 -31.24
C ARG A 436 26.33 -6.31 -31.14
N GLY A 437 26.47 -7.15 -32.17
CA GLY A 437 27.58 -8.11 -32.28
C GLY A 437 27.36 -9.43 -31.53
N ASN A 438 26.21 -9.63 -30.89
CA ASN A 438 25.87 -10.89 -30.22
C ASN A 438 24.97 -11.78 -31.09
N SER A 439 25.34 -13.05 -31.23
CA SER A 439 24.56 -14.06 -31.97
C SER A 439 23.26 -14.41 -31.25
N THR A 440 23.29 -14.47 -29.92
CA THR A 440 22.11 -14.72 -29.08
C THR A 440 21.46 -13.38 -28.69
N ARG A 441 20.34 -13.05 -29.33
CA ARG A 441 19.65 -11.77 -29.08
C ARG A 441 18.76 -11.83 -27.85
N ARG A 442 18.81 -10.78 -27.03
CA ARG A 442 17.88 -10.55 -25.93
C ARG A 442 16.67 -9.74 -26.39
N ARG A 443 15.50 -10.09 -25.87
CA ARG A 443 14.26 -9.32 -26.07
C ARG A 443 14.22 -8.14 -25.11
N ARG A 444 13.63 -7.04 -25.55
CA ARG A 444 13.33 -5.88 -24.70
C ARG A 444 12.32 -6.30 -23.62
N ALA A 445 12.49 -5.78 -22.40
CA ALA A 445 11.53 -6.00 -21.32
C ALA A 445 10.18 -5.33 -21.66
N LEU A 446 9.09 -6.06 -21.46
CA LEU A 446 7.75 -5.51 -21.53
C LEU A 446 7.44 -4.79 -20.22
N ILE A 447 7.06 -3.51 -20.33
CA ILE A 447 6.64 -2.70 -19.18
C ILE A 447 5.13 -2.60 -19.27
N VAL A 448 4.45 -3.16 -18.27
CA VAL A 448 2.99 -3.11 -18.17
C VAL A 448 2.63 -2.12 -17.09
N ARG A 449 1.83 -1.12 -17.46
CA ARG A 449 1.24 -0.20 -16.50
C ARG A 449 -0.07 -0.78 -16.00
N GLY A 450 -0.22 -0.85 -14.69
CA GLY A 450 -1.43 -1.37 -14.07
C GLY A 450 -2.50 -0.28 -13.88
N TYR A 451 -3.08 0.26 -14.95
CA TYR A 451 -4.43 0.85 -14.84
C TYR A 451 -5.48 -0.28 -14.82
N LYS A 452 -6.78 0.05 -14.97
CA LYS A 452 -7.82 -0.97 -15.10
C LYS A 452 -7.47 -1.93 -16.22
N PHE A 453 -7.51 -3.22 -15.93
CA PHE A 453 -7.27 -4.25 -16.93
C PHE A 453 -8.21 -4.11 -18.14
N ARG A 454 -9.46 -3.70 -17.93
CA ARG A 454 -10.43 -3.50 -19.01
C ARG A 454 -10.09 -2.29 -19.90
N ASP A 455 -9.72 -1.16 -19.29
CA ASP A 455 -9.32 0.04 -20.06
C ASP A 455 -7.97 -0.19 -20.74
N GLU A 456 -7.00 -0.83 -20.07
CA GLU A 456 -5.71 -1.23 -20.66
C GLU A 456 -5.91 -2.25 -21.80
N TYR A 457 -6.84 -3.20 -21.65
CA TYR A 457 -7.21 -4.13 -22.72
C TYR A 457 -7.89 -3.41 -23.89
N ASP A 458 -8.83 -2.51 -23.63
CA ASP A 458 -9.54 -1.76 -24.68
C ASP A 458 -8.61 -0.78 -25.40
N ILE A 459 -7.70 -0.11 -24.67
CA ILE A 459 -6.63 0.71 -25.24
C ILE A 459 -5.67 -0.16 -26.04
N PHE A 460 -5.26 -1.32 -25.53
CA PHE A 460 -4.38 -2.26 -26.23
C PHE A 460 -5.02 -2.77 -27.53
N ILE A 461 -6.28 -3.22 -27.48
CA ILE A 461 -7.04 -3.65 -28.66
C ILE A 461 -7.27 -2.47 -29.61
N GLY A 462 -7.54 -1.28 -29.09
CA GLY A 462 -7.68 -0.04 -29.86
C GLY A 462 -6.39 0.32 -30.60
N LEU A 463 -5.23 0.20 -29.94
CA LEU A 463 -3.90 0.43 -30.51
C LEU A 463 -3.54 -0.62 -31.56
N LEU A 464 -3.92 -1.89 -31.33
CA LEU A 464 -3.77 -2.96 -32.32
C LEU A 464 -4.64 -2.74 -33.55
N ARG A 465 -5.84 -2.18 -33.38
CA ARG A 465 -6.75 -1.86 -34.49
C ARG A 465 -6.34 -0.60 -35.25
N ASN A 466 -5.81 0.41 -34.55
CA ASN A 466 -5.40 1.70 -35.12
C ASN A 466 -3.99 2.09 -34.62
N PRO A 467 -2.91 1.61 -35.27
CA PRO A 467 -1.53 1.80 -34.81
C PRO A 467 -1.00 3.24 -34.89
N HIS A 468 -1.68 4.13 -35.65
CA HIS A 468 -1.23 5.49 -35.95
C HIS A 468 -1.86 6.57 -35.07
N THR A 469 -2.92 6.25 -34.33
CA THR A 469 -3.45 7.13 -33.29
C THR A 469 -2.55 6.98 -32.07
N GLY A 470 -1.61 7.92 -31.89
CA GLY A 470 -0.85 8.03 -30.65
C GLY A 470 -1.80 7.97 -29.44
N GLY A 471 -1.43 7.19 -28.42
CA GLY A 471 -2.30 6.75 -27.33
C GLY A 471 -2.83 7.85 -26.40
N THR A 472 -3.69 8.73 -26.90
CA THR A 472 -4.50 9.67 -26.13
C THR A 472 -5.98 9.34 -26.31
N THR A 473 -6.36 8.13 -25.90
CA THR A 473 -7.78 7.77 -25.66
C THR A 473 -7.93 7.27 -24.23
N THR A 474 -7.59 8.13 -23.27
CA THR A 474 -8.00 7.93 -21.88
C THR A 474 -9.49 8.20 -21.79
N THR A 475 -10.32 7.15 -21.73
CA THR A 475 -11.71 7.30 -21.32
C THR A 475 -11.73 7.81 -19.87
N ASN A 476 -12.24 9.02 -19.66
CA ASN A 476 -12.27 9.75 -18.37
C ASN A 476 -13.24 9.13 -17.32
N TRP A 477 -13.46 7.81 -17.32
CA TRP A 477 -14.40 7.09 -16.43
C TRP A 477 -13.68 6.09 -15.51
N ARG A 478 -14.04 5.99 -14.22
CA ARG A 478 -13.42 5.06 -13.24
C ARG A 478 -14.04 3.66 -13.24
N ALA A 479 -13.35 2.78 -12.52
CA ALA A 479 -13.70 1.47 -11.98
C ALA A 479 -15.12 0.93 -12.18
N ASP A 480 -15.34 -0.16 -12.93
CA ASP A 480 -16.32 -1.13 -12.41
C ASP A 480 -15.63 -1.91 -11.29
N SER A 481 -16.22 -1.90 -10.10
CA SER A 481 -15.78 -2.72 -8.97
C SER A 481 -16.06 -4.19 -9.27
N ASN A 482 -15.05 -4.93 -9.74
CA ASN A 482 -15.00 -6.37 -9.47
C ASN A 482 -14.43 -6.56 -8.08
#